data_AF-A0A947C758-F1
#
_entry.id   AF-A0A947C758-F1
#
_cell.length_a   1.000
_cell.length_b   1.000
_cell.length_c   1.000
_cell.angle_alpha   90.00
_cell.angle_beta   90.00
_cell.angle_gamma   90.00
#
_symmetry.space_group_name_H-M   'P 1'
#
loop_
_entity.id
_entity.type
_entity.pdbx_description
1 polymer ?
#
loop_
_entity_poly.entity_id
_entity_poly.type
_entity_poly.pdbx_seq_one_letter_code
_entity_poly.pdbx_strand_id
1 'polypeptide(L)'
;MTGWLNGRHASNRLPWADGSISFSTVEIVERLSHLPLDFPPGSDTRFSNGGYAVAARILVLVGDAPLTDVLRDALFEPLGMTDTGHLVDSRVPVSNLVTGYEPGDAPGQRRYPRFYAVEIRPGGGSLYSTVDGKLHRAPSCLFSRRQV
;
A
#
# COMPACT_ATOMS: atom_id res chain seq x y z
N MET A 1 -15.97 18.24 -5.77
CA MET A 1 -14.67 17.77 -5.24
C MET A 1 -14.04 16.78 -6.24
N THR A 2 -13.49 17.28 -7.35
CA THR A 2 -13.01 16.46 -8.49
C THR A 2 -11.58 16.80 -8.91
N GLY A 3 -10.79 17.43 -8.03
CA GLY A 3 -9.41 17.87 -8.34
C GLY A 3 -8.35 16.77 -8.33
N TRP A 4 -8.56 15.68 -7.59
CA TRP A 4 -7.56 14.61 -7.43
C TRP A 4 -7.37 13.71 -8.66
N LEU A 5 -8.31 13.77 -9.61
CA LEU A 5 -8.32 12.93 -10.81
C LEU A 5 -8.01 13.71 -12.09
N ASN A 6 -7.49 14.93 -12.05
CA ASN A 6 -7.26 15.71 -13.28
C ASN A 6 -5.79 16.08 -13.56
N GLY A 7 -4.84 15.56 -12.78
CA GLY A 7 -3.42 15.78 -13.01
C GLY A 7 -2.78 14.74 -13.93
N ARG A 8 -1.95 15.20 -14.87
CA ARG A 8 -1.05 14.42 -15.73
C ARG A 8 0.11 13.87 -14.89
N HIS A 9 -0.07 12.75 -14.19
CA HIS A 9 0.95 12.21 -13.27
C HIS A 9 1.25 10.75 -13.59
N ALA A 10 2.49 10.45 -13.97
CA ALA A 10 2.87 9.13 -14.45
C ALA A 10 2.81 8.08 -13.32
N SER A 11 3.11 8.46 -12.07
CA SER A 11 3.32 7.50 -10.98
C SER A 11 2.06 6.99 -10.26
N ASN A 12 0.90 7.65 -10.47
CA ASN A 12 -0.39 7.26 -9.88
C ASN A 12 -1.48 6.91 -10.91
N ARG A 13 -1.23 7.11 -12.21
CA ARG A 13 -2.20 6.83 -13.30
C ARG A 13 -1.64 5.87 -14.34
N LEU A 14 -1.18 4.72 -13.88
CA LEU A 14 -0.68 3.68 -14.76
C LEU A 14 -1.89 2.96 -15.39
N PRO A 15 -1.88 2.67 -16.71
CA PRO A 15 -3.01 2.02 -17.38
C PRO A 15 -3.41 0.67 -16.77
N TRP A 16 -2.48 0.05 -16.04
CA TRP A 16 -2.61 -1.24 -15.38
C TRP A 16 -2.81 -1.14 -13.86
N ALA A 17 -2.86 0.07 -13.30
CA ALA A 17 -3.04 0.31 -11.86
C ALA A 17 -4.52 0.56 -11.46
N ASP A 18 -5.48 0.18 -12.31
CA ASP A 18 -6.90 0.29 -12.03
C ASP A 18 -7.41 -0.77 -11.02
N GLY A 19 -6.54 -1.71 -10.64
CA GLY A 19 -6.82 -2.79 -9.70
C GLY A 19 -7.43 -4.03 -10.35
N SER A 20 -7.58 -4.06 -11.68
CA SER A 20 -8.18 -5.21 -12.36
C SER A 20 -7.22 -6.41 -12.50
N ILE A 21 -5.92 -6.16 -12.44
CA ILE A 21 -4.85 -7.15 -12.64
C ILE A 21 -3.83 -7.02 -11.51
N SER A 22 -3.29 -8.16 -11.08
CA SER A 22 -2.23 -8.25 -10.08
C SER A 22 -0.84 -8.15 -10.71
N PHE A 23 0.10 -7.52 -10.01
CA PHE A 23 1.50 -7.42 -10.39
C PHE A 23 2.38 -7.58 -9.15
N SER A 24 3.52 -8.24 -9.32
CA SER A 24 4.56 -8.27 -8.29
C SER A 24 5.20 -6.89 -8.12
N THR A 25 5.80 -6.66 -6.94
CA THR A 25 6.55 -5.42 -6.67
C THR A 25 7.67 -5.19 -7.70
N VAL A 26 8.29 -6.25 -8.20
CA VAL A 26 9.35 -6.17 -9.23
C VAL A 26 8.79 -5.64 -10.54
N GLU A 27 7.69 -6.22 -11.03
CA GLU A 27 7.06 -5.79 -12.29
C GLU A 27 6.57 -4.34 -12.21
N ILE A 28 6.04 -3.92 -11.06
CA ILE A 28 5.63 -2.53 -10.81
C ILE A 28 6.82 -1.58 -10.96
N VAL A 29 7.94 -1.88 -10.30
CA VAL A 29 9.15 -1.04 -10.33
C VAL A 29 9.79 -1.03 -11.71
N GLU A 30 9.83 -2.16 -12.40
CA GLU A 30 10.33 -2.26 -13.77
C GLU A 30 9.53 -1.34 -14.70
N ARG A 31 8.19 -1.42 -14.66
CA ARG A 31 7.32 -0.56 -15.46
C ARG A 31 7.48 0.91 -15.14
N LEU A 32 7.63 1.27 -13.86
CA LEU A 32 7.88 2.64 -13.43
C LEU A 32 9.21 3.18 -13.97
N SER A 33 10.23 2.33 -14.12
CA SER A 33 11.56 2.73 -14.61
C SER A 33 11.56 3.22 -16.07
N HIS A 34 10.53 2.86 -16.83
CA HIS A 34 10.36 3.29 -18.23
C HIS A 34 9.59 4.61 -18.40
N LEU A 35 9.16 5.22 -17.29
CA LEU A 35 8.38 6.46 -17.34
C LEU A 35 9.28 7.68 -17.11
N PRO A 36 8.94 8.84 -17.73
CA PRO A 36 9.63 10.07 -17.42
C PRO A 36 9.37 10.49 -15.98
N LEU A 37 10.35 11.16 -15.37
CA LEU A 37 10.17 11.81 -14.09
C LEU A 37 9.20 13.00 -14.22
N ASP A 38 8.29 13.15 -13.26
CA ASP A 38 7.36 14.29 -13.20
C ASP A 38 8.09 15.62 -12.91
N PHE A 39 9.25 15.57 -12.26
CA PHE A 39 10.14 16.68 -11.93
C PHE A 39 11.53 16.15 -11.49
N PRO A 40 12.60 16.96 -11.54
CA PRO A 40 13.93 16.57 -11.06
C PRO A 40 13.93 16.07 -9.59
N PRO A 41 14.77 15.08 -9.24
CA PRO A 41 14.87 14.62 -7.85
C PRO A 41 15.19 15.77 -6.88
N GLY A 42 14.40 15.87 -5.80
CA GLY A 42 14.58 16.88 -4.76
C GLY A 42 14.05 18.28 -5.07
N SER A 43 13.49 18.54 -6.26
CA SER A 43 12.96 19.87 -6.60
C SER A 43 11.50 20.10 -6.20
N ASP A 44 10.74 19.03 -5.95
CA ASP A 44 9.33 19.08 -5.54
C ASP A 44 8.96 17.80 -4.76
N THR A 45 7.78 17.75 -4.16
CA THR A 45 7.25 16.56 -3.48
C THR A 45 5.81 16.29 -3.91
N ARG A 46 5.49 15.03 -4.20
CA ARG A 46 4.12 14.61 -4.54
C ARG A 46 3.82 13.22 -3.99
N PHE A 47 2.57 13.02 -3.57
CA PHE A 47 2.08 11.71 -3.17
C PHE A 47 2.18 10.73 -4.33
N SER A 48 2.75 9.54 -4.10
CA SER A 48 3.04 8.57 -5.15
C SER A 48 2.99 7.13 -4.64
N ASN A 49 1.96 6.38 -5.03
CA ASN A 49 1.88 4.93 -4.76
C ASN A 49 3.03 4.20 -5.46
N GLY A 50 3.40 4.61 -6.68
CA GLY A 50 4.59 4.08 -7.36
C GLY A 50 5.88 4.35 -6.58
N GLY A 51 6.00 5.52 -5.94
CA GLY A 51 7.13 5.82 -5.06
C GLY A 51 7.20 4.88 -3.85
N TYR A 52 6.05 4.58 -3.23
CA TYR A 52 5.99 3.57 -2.15
C TYR A 52 6.35 2.16 -2.64
N ALA A 53 6.00 1.80 -3.89
CA ALA A 53 6.40 0.52 -4.45
C ALA A 53 7.93 0.41 -4.65
N VAL A 54 8.59 1.49 -5.06
CA VAL A 54 10.05 1.56 -5.10
C VAL A 54 10.65 1.40 -3.70
N ALA A 55 10.10 2.09 -2.70
CA ALA A 55 10.54 1.94 -1.31
C ALA A 55 10.38 0.51 -0.81
N ALA A 56 9.24 -0.14 -1.09
CA ALA A 56 9.00 -1.54 -0.77
C ALA A 56 10.02 -2.48 -1.44
N ARG A 57 10.40 -2.21 -2.70
CA ARG A 57 11.44 -2.99 -3.39
C ARG A 57 12.81 -2.84 -2.72
N ILE A 58 13.17 -1.65 -2.26
CA ILE A 58 14.41 -1.43 -1.51
C ILE A 58 14.41 -2.25 -0.22
N LEU A 59 13.30 -2.29 0.52
CA LEU A 59 13.19 -3.09 1.74
C LEU A 59 13.41 -4.59 1.47
N VAL A 60 12.82 -5.13 0.41
CA VAL A 60 13.04 -6.52 -0.02
C VAL A 60 14.50 -6.78 -0.35
N LEU A 61 15.16 -5.87 -1.07
CA LEU A 61 16.56 -6.02 -1.48
C LEU A 61 17.52 -5.94 -0.29
N VAL A 62 17.27 -5.05 0.66
CA VAL A 62 18.11 -4.87 1.86
C VAL A 62 17.87 -5.96 2.90
N GLY A 63 16.61 -6.40 3.04
CA GLY A 63 16.24 -7.45 3.97
C GLY A 63 16.47 -8.87 3.47
N ASP A 64 16.79 -9.04 2.17
CA ASP A 64 16.96 -10.34 1.50
C ASP A 64 15.81 -11.32 1.75
N ALA A 65 14.58 -10.79 1.82
CA ALA A 65 13.38 -11.53 2.15
C ALA A 65 12.14 -10.93 1.48
N PRO A 66 11.06 -11.71 1.28
CA PRO A 66 9.77 -11.19 0.84
C PRO A 66 9.28 -10.02 1.70
N LEU A 67 8.56 -9.07 1.09
CA LEU A 67 8.11 -7.86 1.80
C LEU A 67 7.29 -8.19 3.04
N THR A 68 6.47 -9.24 3.00
CA THR A 68 5.69 -9.73 4.14
C THR A 68 6.58 -10.09 5.33
N ASP A 69 7.71 -10.76 5.07
CA ASP A 69 8.66 -11.17 6.11
C ASP A 69 9.42 -9.95 6.65
N VAL A 70 9.90 -9.07 5.76
CA VAL A 70 10.57 -7.83 6.16
C VAL A 70 9.67 -6.98 7.07
N LEU A 71 8.38 -6.84 6.72
CA LEU A 71 7.43 -6.09 7.53
C LEU A 71 7.10 -6.79 8.85
N ARG A 72 6.96 -8.13 8.84
CA ARG A 72 6.72 -8.90 10.07
C ARG A 72 7.87 -8.70 11.05
N ASP A 73 9.09 -8.96 10.61
CA ASP A 73 10.26 -9.06 11.48
C ASP A 73 10.72 -7.66 11.95
N ALA A 74 10.64 -6.65 11.07
CA ALA A 74 11.10 -5.30 11.39
C ALA A 74 10.04 -4.42 12.06
N LEU A 75 8.74 -4.73 11.90
CA LEU A 75 7.66 -3.85 12.35
C LEU A 75 6.58 -4.58 13.16
N PHE A 76 5.97 -5.64 12.63
CA PHE A 76 4.79 -6.22 13.27
C PHE A 76 5.12 -6.96 14.57
N GLU A 77 6.11 -7.84 14.56
CA GLU A 77 6.52 -8.59 15.76
C GLU A 77 7.07 -7.69 16.88
N PRO A 78 7.99 -6.74 16.63
CA PRO A 78 8.50 -5.86 17.67
C PRO A 78 7.41 -5.00 18.33
N LEU A 79 6.34 -4.69 17.59
CA LEU A 79 5.21 -3.91 18.10
C LEU A 79 4.07 -4.80 18.66
N GLY A 80 4.20 -6.12 18.54
CA GLY A 80 3.19 -7.10 18.94
C GLY A 80 1.90 -6.99 18.16
N MET A 81 1.99 -6.64 16.86
CA MET A 81 0.88 -6.50 15.91
C MET A 81 0.59 -7.84 15.23
N THR A 82 0.13 -8.83 16.01
CA THR A 82 -0.01 -10.23 15.55
C THR A 82 -1.15 -10.46 14.55
N ASP A 83 -2.09 -9.53 14.46
CA ASP A 83 -3.23 -9.57 13.52
C ASP A 83 -3.10 -8.52 12.40
N THR A 84 -1.86 -8.22 12.02
CA THR A 84 -1.50 -7.29 10.96
C THR A 84 -0.70 -8.01 9.88
N GLY A 85 -0.97 -7.71 8.62
CA GLY A 85 -0.26 -8.33 7.52
C GLY A 85 -0.30 -7.53 6.23
N HIS A 86 0.35 -8.10 5.22
CA HIS A 86 0.39 -7.58 3.87
C HIS A 86 -0.39 -8.52 2.94
N LEU A 87 -1.34 -7.96 2.17
CA LEU A 87 -2.04 -8.69 1.11
C LEU A 87 -1.10 -8.87 -0.09
N VAL A 88 -0.67 -10.12 -0.30
CA VAL A 88 0.20 -10.54 -1.41
C VAL A 88 -0.62 -10.91 -2.65
N ASP A 89 -1.83 -11.43 -2.46
CA ASP A 89 -2.77 -11.79 -3.53
C ASP A 89 -4.20 -11.58 -3.03
N SER A 90 -4.93 -10.63 -3.61
CA SER A 90 -6.31 -10.31 -3.19
C SER A 90 -7.32 -11.44 -3.44
N ARG A 91 -6.93 -12.48 -4.17
CA ARG A 91 -7.78 -13.66 -4.44
C ARG A 91 -7.66 -14.72 -3.36
N VAL A 92 -6.62 -14.66 -2.52
CA VAL A 92 -6.42 -15.59 -1.42
C VAL A 92 -7.18 -15.08 -0.20
N PRO A 93 -8.15 -15.86 0.34
CA PRO A 93 -8.89 -15.45 1.51
C PRO A 93 -7.96 -15.27 2.72
N VAL A 94 -8.10 -14.15 3.41
CA VAL A 94 -7.49 -13.92 4.73
C VAL A 94 -8.57 -14.12 5.79
N SER A 95 -8.27 -14.99 6.77
CA SER A 95 -9.20 -15.26 7.87
C SER A 95 -9.53 -13.97 8.64
N ASN A 96 -10.79 -13.78 8.99
CA ASN A 96 -11.31 -12.60 9.71
C ASN A 96 -11.11 -11.25 8.99
N LEU A 97 -10.71 -11.24 7.71
CA LEU A 97 -10.68 -10.02 6.92
C LEU A 97 -12.12 -9.58 6.60
N VAL A 98 -12.48 -8.38 7.02
CA VAL A 98 -13.82 -7.83 6.79
C VAL A 98 -14.03 -7.46 5.33
N THR A 99 -15.24 -7.66 4.85
CA THR A 99 -15.65 -7.21 3.51
C THR A 99 -15.87 -5.70 3.52
N GLY A 100 -15.18 -4.99 2.62
CA GLY A 100 -15.42 -3.56 2.39
C GLY A 100 -16.77 -3.29 1.72
N TYR A 101 -17.19 -2.03 1.66
CA TYR A 101 -18.40 -1.60 0.95
C TYR A 101 -18.16 -0.29 0.21
N GLU A 102 -18.71 -0.19 -1.00
CA GLU A 102 -18.76 1.05 -1.78
C GLU A 102 -20.13 1.73 -1.63
N PRO A 103 -20.21 3.06 -1.84
CA PRO A 103 -21.50 3.71 -2.07
C PRO A 103 -22.28 3.02 -3.19
N GLY A 104 -23.56 2.75 -2.94
CA GLY A 104 -24.50 2.29 -3.97
C GLY A 104 -25.00 3.44 -4.84
N ASP A 105 -25.95 3.13 -5.73
CA ASP A 105 -26.42 4.09 -6.74
C ASP A 105 -27.30 5.20 -6.14
N ALA A 106 -27.88 4.97 -4.94
CA ALA A 106 -28.65 5.95 -4.20
C ALA A 106 -28.05 6.25 -2.81
N PRO A 107 -28.30 7.45 -2.23
CA PRO A 107 -27.87 7.79 -0.88
C PRO A 107 -28.31 6.75 0.15
N GLY A 108 -27.39 6.33 1.02
CA GLY A 108 -27.63 5.32 2.05
C GLY A 108 -27.49 3.87 1.57
N GLN A 109 -27.43 3.61 0.26
CA GLN A 109 -27.15 2.28 -0.25
C GLN A 109 -25.65 1.94 -0.17
N ARG A 110 -25.39 0.65 0.04
CA ARG A 110 -24.06 0.04 0.02
C ARG A 110 -24.06 -1.13 -0.95
N ARG A 111 -22.95 -1.31 -1.65
CA ARG A 111 -22.71 -2.48 -2.50
C ARG A 111 -21.37 -3.10 -2.17
N TYR A 112 -21.19 -4.37 -2.52
CA TYR A 112 -19.88 -4.99 -2.45
C TYR A 112 -18.92 -4.27 -3.40
N PRO A 113 -17.67 -4.05 -2.99
CA PRO A 113 -16.67 -3.43 -3.83
C PRO A 113 -16.43 -4.32 -5.05
N ARG A 114 -16.11 -3.68 -6.17
CA ARG A 114 -15.54 -4.44 -7.29
C ARG A 114 -14.23 -5.08 -6.84
N PHE A 115 -13.84 -6.17 -7.50
CA PHE A 115 -12.52 -6.72 -7.29
C PHE A 115 -11.45 -5.64 -7.53
N TYR A 116 -10.49 -5.56 -6.63
CA TYR A 116 -9.35 -4.66 -6.71
C TYR A 116 -8.13 -5.41 -6.15
N ALA A 117 -7.15 -5.70 -7.01
CA ALA A 117 -5.88 -6.28 -6.64
C ALA A 117 -5.09 -5.28 -5.77
N VAL A 118 -5.30 -5.29 -4.46
CA VAL A 118 -4.69 -4.33 -3.54
C VAL A 118 -3.17 -4.47 -3.45
N GLU A 119 -2.63 -5.64 -3.78
CA GLU A 119 -1.20 -5.96 -3.80
C GLU A 119 -0.41 -5.10 -4.79
N ILE A 120 -1.08 -4.45 -5.77
CA ILE A 120 -0.44 -3.49 -6.68
C ILE A 120 -0.05 -2.16 -6.00
N ARG A 121 -0.36 -2.01 -4.71
CA ARG A 121 0.05 -0.87 -3.87
C ARG A 121 0.94 -1.32 -2.72
N PRO A 122 2.08 -1.99 -2.98
CA PRO A 122 2.96 -2.46 -1.92
C PRO A 122 3.49 -1.26 -1.13
N GLY A 123 3.30 -1.27 0.19
CA GLY A 123 3.65 -0.18 1.10
C GLY A 123 2.75 1.07 1.04
N GLY A 124 1.92 1.23 -0.01
CA GLY A 124 1.05 2.39 -0.21
C GLY A 124 -0.43 2.17 0.15
N GLY A 125 -0.86 0.93 0.36
CA GLY A 125 -2.24 0.63 0.75
C GLY A 125 -2.62 -0.85 0.84
N SER A 126 -1.63 -1.74 0.85
CA SER A 126 -1.81 -3.20 0.81
C SER A 126 -1.76 -3.88 2.18
N LEU A 127 -1.75 -3.12 3.27
CA LEU A 127 -1.73 -3.66 4.64
C LEU A 127 -3.14 -3.76 5.21
N TYR A 128 -3.36 -4.75 6.05
CA TYR A 128 -4.57 -4.89 6.87
C TYR A 128 -4.17 -5.08 8.33
N SER A 129 -5.10 -4.76 9.23
CA SER A 129 -4.87 -4.85 10.68
C SER A 129 -6.21 -4.93 11.41
N THR A 130 -6.18 -5.35 12.67
CA THR A 130 -7.28 -5.17 13.63
C THR A 130 -7.03 -3.97 14.55
N VAL A 131 -8.08 -3.50 15.22
CA VAL A 131 -7.99 -2.45 16.25
C VAL A 131 -7.21 -2.96 17.47
N ASP A 132 -7.50 -4.20 17.88
CA ASP A 132 -6.87 -4.90 19.01
C ASP A 132 -5.43 -5.32 18.71
N GLY A 133 -5.11 -5.53 17.43
CA GLY A 133 -3.75 -5.71 16.89
C GLY A 133 -2.86 -4.49 17.01
N LYS A 134 -3.21 -3.55 17.90
CA LYS A 134 -2.38 -2.42 18.33
C LYS A 134 -2.03 -1.45 17.21
N LEU A 135 -2.88 -1.28 16.20
CA LEU A 135 -2.71 -0.22 15.19
C LEU A 135 -2.50 1.16 15.82
N HIS A 136 -3.11 1.40 16.99
CA HIS A 136 -2.92 2.61 17.79
C HIS A 136 -1.50 2.77 18.39
N ARG A 137 -0.71 1.69 18.52
CA ARG A 137 0.66 1.74 19.04
C ARG A 137 1.70 2.15 18.02
N ALA A 138 1.46 1.98 16.72
CA ALA A 138 2.39 2.48 15.70
C ALA A 138 2.63 4.00 15.85
N PRO A 139 1.58 4.83 16.02
CA PRO A 139 1.75 6.21 16.47
C PRO A 139 2.46 6.34 17.84
N SER A 140 2.06 5.58 18.86
CA SER A 140 2.66 5.69 20.21
C SER A 140 4.17 5.41 20.23
N CYS A 141 4.65 4.46 19.43
CA CYS A 141 6.07 4.17 19.30
C CYS A 141 6.82 5.27 18.54
N LEU A 142 6.23 5.82 17.47
CA LEU A 142 6.75 6.98 16.74
C LEU A 142 6.93 8.20 17.65
N PHE A 143 6.02 8.42 18.60
CA PHE A 143 6.10 9.54 19.55
C PHE A 143 6.89 9.22 20.83
N SER A 144 7.13 7.94 21.15
CA SER A 144 7.99 7.53 22.27
C SER A 144 9.48 7.53 21.92
N ARG A 145 9.85 7.44 20.64
CA ARG A 145 11.22 7.65 20.17
C ARG A 145 11.51 9.15 20.07
N ARG A 146 11.60 9.82 21.22
CA ARG A 146 12.16 11.18 21.32
C ARG A 146 13.50 11.15 22.06
N GLN A 147 14.52 11.54 21.31
CA GLN A 147 15.85 12.03 21.71
C GLN A 147 16.85 11.03 22.30
N VAL A 148 17.84 10.68 21.47
CA VAL A 148 19.25 10.78 21.88
C VAL A 148 19.82 12.00 21.19
#